data_AF-A0A5A5S1X4-F1
#
_entry.id   AF-A0A5A5S1X4-F1
#
_cell.length_a   1.000
_cell.length_b   1.000
_cell.length_c   1.000
_cell.angle_alpha   90.00
_cell.angle_beta   90.00
_cell.angle_gamma   90.00
#
_symmetry.space_group_name_H-M   'P 1'
#
loop_
_entity.id
_entity.type
_entity.pdbx_description
1 polymer ?
#
loop_
_entity_poly.entity_id
_entity_poly.type
_entity_poly.pdbx_seq_one_letter_code
_entity_poly.pdbx_strand_id
1 'polypeptide(L)'
;MALLNLFPPYLILLTLVLVIVPTVLAVRIRIALYKHIQESTVKVKRLIRGESRGVQPKIISNLENRFKIASSQLDDVNTAALVDGLYHEEQFTFMSKSLSCEKWDYFVRVLPNLLLAFGLLGTFFGITLNLTGISTLIDINNVDLQSLGEKLKTPLESMGIAFITSLIGLACSSLLTVINLIFNTNLAKVNLISSLEDYLDNILQPTVEGNSRLDKAVNRMVEKQEEFLTNFHDKVTKVLESSLGKVAKKIDDGNQETAKLVTQVCERLTETAGTLSTGASTFKSSTNSFEENVNKLYKAIHHENFVKYSQTLNDCVSNFKSTVDKLVNSQVTDNLVATSEKLYSTHAKLCLTVEHIDSLTKLMSQATDNVHNTFKSLVSVEAEIKNLGQSSLSIRKESQNLNIVLNERTEQLLISLQSIQNNLLETTHNINNNSDQLTALGDRLSRLISQEVGRNNYQGEIIAEKSQQTVSYLRDIQAILNQIINLSNQQKNSFLSEMEKEINQVSDSIKKPF
;
A
#
# COMPACT_ATOMS: atom_id res chain seq x y z
N MET A 1 25.56 49.42 26.45
CA MET A 1 24.81 50.50 27.13
C MET A 1 24.71 51.81 26.33
N ALA A 2 25.66 52.16 25.45
CA ALA A 2 25.60 53.42 24.69
C ALA A 2 24.47 53.49 23.62
N LEU A 3 24.01 52.36 23.07
CA LEU A 3 22.96 52.29 22.04
C LEU A 3 21.54 52.55 22.57
N LEU A 4 21.26 52.32 23.86
CA LEU A 4 19.92 52.51 24.43
C LEU A 4 19.64 53.97 24.84
N ASN A 5 20.67 54.80 25.03
CA ASN A 5 20.51 56.20 25.44
C ASN A 5 20.17 57.15 24.28
N LEU A 6 20.14 56.67 23.04
CA LEU A 6 19.74 57.44 21.85
C LEU A 6 18.25 57.31 21.51
N PHE A 7 17.52 56.40 22.15
CA PHE A 7 16.13 56.12 21.79
C PHE A 7 15.15 56.77 22.76
N PRO A 8 14.10 57.43 22.26
CA PRO A 8 12.98 57.82 23.10
C PRO A 8 12.32 56.58 23.73
N PRO A 9 11.97 56.61 25.03
CA PRO A 9 11.47 55.44 25.75
C PRO A 9 10.19 54.83 25.16
N TYR A 10 9.36 55.63 24.47
CA TYR A 10 8.14 55.15 23.81
C TYR A 10 8.42 54.26 22.58
N LEU A 11 9.49 54.53 21.84
CA LEU A 11 9.89 53.73 20.67
C LEU A 11 10.51 52.41 21.09
N ILE A 12 11.30 52.39 22.16
CA ILE A 12 11.84 51.14 22.75
C ILE A 12 10.68 50.22 23.17
N LEU A 13 9.68 50.78 23.86
CA LEU A 13 8.50 50.01 24.29
C LEU A 13 7.75 49.42 23.08
N LEU A 14 7.55 50.21 22.02
CA LEU A 14 6.85 49.78 20.81
C LEU A 14 7.63 48.66 20.09
N THR A 15 8.94 48.78 19.92
CA THR A 15 9.77 47.72 19.31
C THR A 15 9.79 46.46 20.18
N LEU A 16 9.84 46.60 21.50
CA LEU A 16 9.78 45.46 22.41
C LEU A 16 8.45 44.69 22.28
N VAL A 17 7.32 45.40 22.29
CA VAL A 17 5.98 44.80 22.27
C VAL A 17 5.59 44.26 20.88
N LEU A 18 5.95 44.96 19.79
CA LEU A 18 5.52 44.60 18.44
C LEU A 18 6.46 43.62 17.73
N VAL A 19 7.75 43.63 18.07
CA VAL A 19 8.78 42.84 17.36
C VAL A 19 9.39 41.78 18.27
N ILE A 20 9.94 42.16 19.42
CA ILE A 20 10.72 41.24 20.26
C ILE A 20 9.80 40.20 20.95
N VAL A 21 8.72 40.64 21.60
CA VAL A 21 7.80 39.74 22.31
C VAL A 21 7.15 38.72 21.36
N PRO A 22 6.58 39.10 20.20
CA PRO A 22 6.02 38.14 19.25
C PRO A 22 7.05 37.17 18.70
N THR A 23 8.29 37.64 18.46
CA THR A 23 9.38 36.77 17.99
C THR A 23 9.71 35.71 19.03
N VAL A 24 9.92 36.09 20.29
CA VAL A 24 10.21 35.13 21.38
C VAL A 24 9.06 34.15 21.58
N LEU A 25 7.82 34.63 21.51
CA LEU A 25 6.63 33.80 21.62
C LEU A 25 6.57 32.76 20.50
N ALA A 26 6.78 33.18 19.26
CA ALA A 26 6.76 32.30 18.09
C ALA A 26 7.87 31.25 18.12
N VAL A 27 9.08 31.61 18.55
CA VAL A 27 10.17 30.65 18.75
C VAL A 27 9.77 29.58 19.78
N ARG A 28 9.21 29.98 20.91
CA ARG A 28 8.77 29.02 21.96
C ARG A 28 7.64 28.12 21.47
N ILE A 29 6.64 28.67 20.77
CA ILE A 29 5.55 27.89 20.19
C ILE A 29 6.10 26.88 19.19
N ARG A 30 7.02 27.29 18.30
CA ARG A 30 7.59 26.41 17.27
C ARG A 30 8.30 25.21 17.88
N ILE A 31 9.17 25.47 18.85
CA ILE A 31 9.96 24.43 19.53
C ILE A 31 9.01 23.50 20.31
N ALA A 32 8.05 24.05 21.05
CA ALA A 32 7.13 23.25 21.85
C ALA A 32 6.20 22.38 20.98
N LEU A 33 5.67 22.92 19.89
CA LEU A 33 4.84 22.20 18.93
C LEU A 33 5.62 21.06 18.26
N TYR A 34 6.83 21.35 17.80
CA TYR A 34 7.71 20.33 17.21
C TYR A 34 8.00 19.20 18.20
N LYS A 35 8.33 19.54 19.46
CA LYS A 35 8.57 18.54 20.51
C LYS A 35 7.34 17.69 20.81
N HIS A 36 6.16 18.31 20.94
CA HIS A 36 4.91 17.59 21.20
C HIS A 36 4.59 16.58 20.10
N ILE A 37 4.69 16.98 18.82
CA ILE A 37 4.45 16.10 17.68
C ILE A 37 5.47 14.96 17.68
N GLN A 38 6.76 15.27 17.88
CA GLN A 38 7.82 14.26 17.90
C GLN A 38 7.66 13.26 19.05
N GLU A 39 7.30 13.74 20.25
CA GLU A 39 7.01 12.87 21.40
C GLU A 39 5.82 11.95 21.15
N SER A 40 4.76 12.46 20.51
CA SER A 40 3.63 11.64 20.08
C SER A 40 4.06 10.59 19.05
N THR A 41 4.89 10.96 18.06
CA THR A 41 5.42 10.01 17.06
C THR A 41 6.25 8.91 17.73
N VAL A 42 7.12 9.25 18.68
CA VAL A 42 7.93 8.26 19.41
C VAL A 42 7.03 7.31 20.22
N LYS A 43 5.98 7.83 20.87
CA LYS A 43 5.01 7.00 21.60
C LYS A 43 4.23 6.05 20.68
N VAL A 44 3.87 6.49 19.47
CA VAL A 44 3.23 5.64 18.46
C VAL A 44 4.19 4.55 17.98
N LYS A 45 5.44 4.92 17.62
CA LYS A 45 6.48 3.97 17.20
C LYS A 45 6.80 2.92 18.26
N ARG A 46 6.73 3.30 19.55
CA ARG A 46 6.88 2.36 20.66
C ARG A 46 5.82 1.27 20.65
N LEU A 47 4.57 1.61 20.32
CA LEU A 47 3.48 0.64 20.23
C LEU A 47 3.62 -0.28 19.01
N ILE A 48 4.15 0.23 17.91
CA ILE A 48 4.45 -0.59 16.71
C ILE A 48 5.54 -1.62 17.01
N ARG A 49 6.56 -1.24 17.79
CA ARG A 49 7.68 -2.12 18.18
C ARG A 49 7.32 -3.18 19.24
N GLY A 50 6.07 -3.23 19.72
CA GLY A 50 5.62 -4.22 20.69
C GLY A 50 6.14 -4.00 22.13
N GLU A 51 6.64 -2.81 22.45
CA GLU A 51 7.06 -2.45 23.81
C GLU A 51 5.86 -2.17 24.74
N SER A 52 6.10 -2.13 26.06
CA SER A 52 5.04 -1.87 27.07
C SER A 52 4.22 -0.62 26.76
N ARG A 53 2.89 -0.74 26.82
CA ARG A 53 1.94 0.32 26.42
C ARG A 53 2.19 1.66 27.13
N GLY A 54 2.65 1.64 28.39
CA GLY A 54 2.99 2.83 29.16
C GLY A 54 1.87 3.90 29.18
N VAL A 55 2.23 5.18 29.31
CA VAL A 55 1.26 6.28 29.14
C VAL A 55 1.05 6.56 27.64
N GLN A 56 -0.16 6.28 27.15
CA GLN A 56 -0.51 6.51 25.75
C GLN A 56 -0.84 8.00 25.49
N PRO A 57 -0.49 8.54 24.32
CA PRO A 57 -0.94 9.85 23.91
C PRO A 57 -2.45 9.82 23.61
N LYS A 58 -3.15 10.91 23.92
CA LYS A 58 -4.63 11.01 23.75
C LYS A 58 -5.08 10.71 22.33
N ILE A 59 -4.24 11.01 21.33
CA ILE A 59 -4.51 10.76 19.92
C ILE A 59 -4.73 9.26 19.62
N ILE A 60 -4.02 8.36 20.30
CA ILE A 60 -4.14 6.91 20.08
C ILE A 60 -5.44 6.35 20.67
N SER A 61 -5.82 6.79 21.87
CA SER A 61 -7.09 6.36 22.48
C SER A 61 -8.30 6.82 21.64
N ASN A 62 -8.24 8.03 21.09
CA ASN A 62 -9.27 8.53 20.17
C ASN A 62 -9.26 7.77 18.84
N LEU A 63 -8.09 7.44 18.30
CA LEU A 63 -7.92 6.63 17.09
C LEU A 63 -8.53 5.24 17.26
N GLU A 64 -8.19 4.53 18.35
CA GLU A 64 -8.71 3.20 18.65
C GLU A 64 -10.25 3.20 18.73
N ASN A 65 -10.83 4.20 19.42
CA ASN A 65 -12.28 4.30 19.57
C ASN A 65 -12.98 4.61 18.24
N ARG A 66 -12.48 5.60 17.47
CA ARG A 66 -13.05 5.95 16.17
C ARG A 66 -12.91 4.81 15.16
N PHE A 67 -11.77 4.11 15.15
CA PHE A 67 -11.56 2.96 14.28
C PHE A 67 -12.50 1.81 14.62
N LYS A 68 -12.70 1.51 15.92
CA LYS A 68 -13.64 0.47 16.35
C LYS A 68 -15.09 0.76 15.92
N ILE A 69 -15.52 2.02 16.00
CA ILE A 69 -16.85 2.44 15.53
C ILE A 69 -16.92 2.33 14.00
N ALA A 70 -15.93 2.86 13.28
CA ALA A 70 -15.90 2.85 11.82
C ALA A 70 -15.89 1.42 11.26
N SER A 71 -15.05 0.53 11.80
CA SER A 71 -14.96 -0.88 11.42
C SER A 71 -16.24 -1.67 11.71
N SER A 72 -17.10 -1.20 12.62
CA SER A 72 -18.41 -1.82 12.87
C SER A 72 -19.48 -1.44 11.83
N GLN A 73 -19.31 -0.29 11.15
CA GLN A 73 -20.31 0.28 10.24
C GLN A 73 -19.90 0.17 8.77
N LEU A 74 -18.61 0.15 8.47
CA LEU A 74 -18.03 0.18 7.13
C LEU A 74 -17.21 -1.08 6.87
N ASP A 75 -17.38 -1.66 5.69
CA ASP A 75 -16.62 -2.85 5.26
C ASP A 75 -15.18 -2.50 4.84
N ASP A 76 -14.95 -1.25 4.41
CA ASP A 76 -13.63 -0.68 4.13
C ASP A 76 -13.54 0.69 4.83
N VAL A 77 -12.60 0.83 5.77
CA VAL A 77 -12.38 2.07 6.52
C VAL A 77 -11.26 2.82 5.84
N ASN A 78 -11.53 4.03 5.35
CA ASN A 78 -10.48 4.90 4.82
C ASN A 78 -9.57 5.38 5.97
N THR A 79 -8.47 4.66 6.17
CA THR A 79 -7.54 4.83 7.29
C THR A 79 -6.82 6.18 7.22
N ALA A 80 -6.41 6.61 6.02
CA ALA A 80 -5.81 7.92 5.78
C ALA A 80 -6.73 9.08 6.17
N ALA A 81 -8.00 9.05 5.75
CA ALA A 81 -8.97 10.08 6.11
C ALA A 81 -9.29 10.09 7.62
N LEU A 82 -9.28 8.92 8.25
CA LEU A 82 -9.51 8.78 9.69
C LEU A 82 -8.37 9.41 10.50
N VAL A 83 -7.12 9.10 10.14
CA VAL A 83 -5.92 9.60 10.81
C VAL A 83 -5.76 11.10 10.58
N ASP A 84 -5.96 11.59 9.35
CA ASP A 84 -5.86 13.02 9.04
C ASP A 84 -6.94 13.84 9.76
N GLY A 85 -8.19 13.34 9.81
CA GLY A 85 -9.27 13.96 10.57
C GLY A 85 -8.99 14.05 12.07
N LEU A 86 -8.36 13.03 12.65
CA LEU A 86 -7.97 13.01 14.06
C LEU A 86 -6.88 14.02 14.39
N TYR A 87 -5.91 14.22 13.49
CA TYR A 87 -4.87 15.23 13.67
C TYR A 87 -5.44 16.66 13.64
N HIS A 88 -6.42 16.93 12.76
CA HIS A 88 -7.08 18.25 12.70
C HIS A 88 -7.83 18.60 14.00
N GLU A 89 -8.39 17.59 14.68
CA GLU A 89 -9.07 17.72 15.96
C GLU A 89 -8.10 17.84 17.15
N GLU A 90 -6.80 17.57 16.97
CA GLU A 90 -5.80 17.65 18.04
C GLU A 90 -5.56 19.10 18.47
N GLN A 91 -5.78 19.37 19.75
CA GLN A 91 -5.58 20.69 20.34
C GLN A 91 -4.29 20.74 21.17
N PHE A 92 -3.46 21.74 20.89
CA PHE A 92 -2.24 22.01 21.64
C PHE A 92 -2.43 23.22 22.56
N THR A 93 -2.22 23.01 23.85
CA THR A 93 -2.35 24.07 24.86
C THR A 93 -1.00 24.74 25.08
N PHE A 94 -0.92 26.02 24.75
CA PHE A 94 0.25 26.86 25.05
C PHE A 94 -0.21 28.07 25.87
N MET A 95 0.43 28.29 27.03
CA MET A 95 0.19 29.44 27.91
C MET A 95 -1.30 29.69 28.23
N SER A 96 -2.01 28.64 28.67
CA SER A 96 -3.43 28.67 29.09
C SER A 96 -4.49 28.84 27.97
N LYS A 97 -4.10 28.85 26.68
CA LYS A 97 -5.03 28.80 25.55
C LYS A 97 -4.85 27.52 24.73
N SER A 98 -5.95 26.81 24.51
CA SER A 98 -6.01 25.62 23.66
C SER A 98 -6.39 26.04 22.24
N LEU A 99 -5.51 25.80 21.27
CA LEU A 99 -5.76 26.06 19.84
C LEU A 99 -5.31 24.84 19.03
N SER A 100 -5.90 24.63 17.86
CA SER A 100 -5.48 23.56 16.94
C SER A 100 -4.02 23.73 16.54
N CYS A 101 -3.29 22.62 16.44
CA CYS A 101 -1.89 22.57 16.02
C CYS A 101 -1.63 23.37 14.74
N GLU A 102 -2.55 23.35 13.78
CA GLU A 102 -2.42 24.05 12.50
C GLU A 102 -2.51 25.57 12.62
N LYS A 103 -3.30 26.08 13.56
CA LYS A 103 -3.42 27.53 13.79
C LYS A 103 -2.14 28.10 14.38
N TRP A 104 -1.50 27.36 15.29
CA TRP A 104 -0.19 27.71 15.83
C TRP A 104 0.90 27.65 14.76
N ASP A 105 0.89 26.61 13.92
CA ASP A 105 1.83 26.47 12.82
C ASP A 105 1.73 27.62 11.81
N TYR A 106 0.50 27.96 11.41
CA TYR A 106 0.22 29.06 10.51
C TYR A 106 0.69 30.41 11.06
N PHE A 107 0.39 30.70 12.33
CA PHE A 107 0.82 31.95 12.99
C PHE A 107 2.34 32.13 12.92
N VAL A 108 3.09 31.08 13.30
CA VAL A 108 4.55 31.14 13.32
C VAL A 108 5.16 31.20 11.91
N ARG A 109 4.46 30.66 10.90
CA ARG A 109 4.88 30.71 9.50
C ARG A 109 4.69 32.08 8.85
N VAL A 110 3.63 32.80 9.22
CA VAL A 110 3.32 34.14 8.67
C VAL A 110 4.10 35.25 9.37
N LEU A 111 4.46 35.05 10.64
CA LEU A 111 5.13 36.07 11.46
C LEU A 111 6.43 36.66 10.88
N PRO A 112 7.36 35.91 10.24
CA PRO A 112 8.56 36.50 9.65
C PRO A 112 8.24 37.57 8.59
N ASN A 113 7.24 37.32 7.75
CA ASN A 113 6.80 38.26 6.72
C ASN A 113 6.15 39.49 7.35
N LEU A 114 5.38 39.30 8.41
CA LEU A 114 4.76 40.40 9.15
C LEU A 114 5.82 41.28 9.85
N LEU A 115 6.87 40.68 10.43
CA LEU A 115 7.98 41.41 11.04
C LEU A 115 8.78 42.24 10.02
N LEU A 116 8.97 41.71 8.81
CA LEU A 116 9.56 42.48 7.70
C LEU A 116 8.68 43.67 7.32
N ALA A 117 7.37 43.44 7.18
CA ALA A 117 6.42 44.50 6.88
C ALA A 117 6.41 45.58 7.98
N PHE A 118 6.47 45.20 9.26
CA PHE A 118 6.56 46.15 10.37
C PHE A 118 7.89 46.91 10.40
N GLY A 119 9.02 46.27 10.06
CA GLY A 119 10.31 46.95 9.95
C GLY A 119 10.32 48.00 8.83
N LEU A 120 9.73 47.66 7.68
CA LEU A 120 9.57 48.56 6.53
C LEU A 120 8.57 49.70 6.84
N LEU A 121 7.46 49.41 7.52
CA LEU A 121 6.52 50.42 8.01
C LEU A 121 7.18 51.40 8.97
N GLY A 122 8.02 50.92 9.90
CA GLY A 122 8.80 51.75 10.81
C GLY A 122 9.76 52.70 10.07
N THR A 123 10.36 52.22 8.98
CA THR A 123 11.23 53.04 8.12
C THR A 123 10.44 54.14 7.43
N PHE A 124 9.29 53.79 6.83
CA PHE A 124 8.44 54.78 6.18
C PHE A 124 7.93 55.83 7.16
N PHE A 125 7.46 55.42 8.33
CA PHE A 125 6.99 56.34 9.36
C PHE A 125 8.10 57.29 9.84
N GLY A 126 9.31 56.77 10.05
CA GLY A 126 10.46 57.57 10.46
C GLY A 126 10.93 58.58 9.40
N ILE A 127 10.90 58.21 8.12
CA ILE A 127 11.20 59.12 7.00
C ILE A 127 10.10 60.18 6.86
N THR A 128 8.81 59.80 6.99
CA THR A 128 7.70 60.77 6.93
C THR A 128 7.81 61.82 8.04
N LEU A 129 8.09 61.41 9.28
CA LEU A 129 8.30 62.35 10.38
C LEU A 129 9.52 63.27 10.15
N ASN A 130 10.60 62.72 9.57
CA ASN A 130 11.79 63.49 9.21
C ASN A 130 11.45 64.59 8.18
N LEU A 131 10.71 64.24 7.12
CA LEU A 131 10.30 65.19 6.06
C LEU A 131 9.37 66.29 6.61
N THR A 132 8.42 65.94 7.48
CA THR A 132 7.57 66.93 8.14
C THR A 132 8.39 67.87 9.04
N GLY A 133 9.35 67.33 9.80
CA GLY A 133 10.26 68.11 10.62
C GLY A 133 11.11 69.09 9.80
N ILE A 134 11.70 68.63 8.69
CA ILE A 134 12.48 69.49 7.79
C ILE A 134 11.60 70.56 7.13
N SER A 135 10.38 70.21 6.68
CA SER A 135 9.45 71.18 6.09
C SER A 135 9.12 72.32 7.06
N THR A 136 8.86 72.01 8.33
CA THR A 136 8.58 73.04 9.36
C THR A 136 9.78 73.92 9.69
N LEU A 137 11.01 73.43 9.49
CA LEU A 137 12.24 74.19 9.71
C LEU A 137 12.55 75.15 8.55
N ILE A 138 12.09 74.83 7.33
CA ILE A 138 12.31 75.63 6.12
C ILE A 138 11.27 76.78 6.02
N ASP A 139 10.07 76.62 6.57
CA ASP A 139 9.00 77.64 6.53
C ASP A 139 9.24 78.88 7.43
N ILE A 140 10.32 78.91 8.22
CA ILE A 140 10.65 80.05 9.09
C ILE A 140 11.66 80.97 8.37
N ASN A 141 11.18 82.10 7.86
CA ASN A 141 11.87 83.11 7.04
C ASN A 141 13.13 83.80 7.64
N ASN A 142 13.84 83.22 8.62
CA ASN A 142 15.07 83.80 9.16
C ASN A 142 15.99 82.72 9.78
N VAL A 143 16.52 81.83 8.94
CA VAL A 143 17.41 80.75 9.41
C VAL A 143 18.86 81.24 9.45
N ASP A 144 19.37 81.45 10.67
CA ASP A 144 20.79 81.59 10.94
C ASP A 144 21.53 80.29 10.58
N LEU A 145 22.50 80.35 9.67
CA LEU A 145 23.23 79.20 9.11
C LEU A 145 23.97 78.39 10.18
N GLN A 146 24.35 79.01 11.31
CA GLN A 146 24.92 78.28 12.45
C GLN A 146 23.87 77.46 13.22
N SER A 147 22.61 77.92 13.28
CA SER A 147 21.51 77.20 13.94
C SER A 147 20.93 76.05 13.09
N LEU A 148 21.18 76.07 11.78
CA LEU A 148 20.68 75.05 10.84
C LEU A 148 21.32 73.68 11.08
N GLY A 149 22.62 73.63 11.38
CA GLY A 149 23.32 72.39 11.71
C GLY A 149 22.77 71.70 12.96
N GLU A 150 22.48 72.47 14.01
CA GLU A 150 21.86 71.95 15.23
C GLU A 150 20.40 71.52 15.01
N LYS A 151 19.64 72.26 14.19
CA LYS A 151 18.26 71.94 13.84
C LYS A 151 18.13 70.70 12.94
N LEU A 152 19.13 70.42 12.10
CA LEU A 152 19.18 69.21 11.26
C LEU A 152 19.59 67.95 12.03
N LYS A 153 20.23 68.09 13.19
CA LYS A 153 20.61 66.94 14.03
C LYS A 153 19.40 66.10 14.45
N THR A 154 18.28 66.75 14.79
CA THR A 154 17.06 66.07 15.26
C THR A 154 16.42 65.21 14.14
N PRO A 155 16.22 65.71 12.91
CA PRO A 155 15.84 64.88 11.77
C PRO A 155 16.85 63.75 11.46
N LEU A 156 18.16 64.01 11.48
CA LEU A 156 19.15 62.94 11.21
C LEU A 156 19.10 61.81 12.25
N GLU A 157 18.88 62.14 13.54
CA GLU A 157 18.69 61.15 14.59
C GLU A 157 17.40 60.34 14.39
N SER A 158 16.29 60.96 13.96
CA SER A 158 15.04 60.26 13.68
C SER A 158 15.15 59.28 12.51
N MET A 159 15.98 59.60 11.51
CA MET A 159 16.31 58.70 10.40
C MET A 159 17.12 57.49 10.90
N GLY A 160 18.16 57.72 11.72
CA GLY A 160 18.96 56.65 12.30
C GLY A 160 18.13 55.67 13.15
N ILE A 161 17.21 56.20 13.96
CA ILE A 161 16.27 55.39 14.76
C ILE A 161 15.38 54.53 13.85
N ALA A 162 14.83 55.09 12.77
CA ALA A 162 13.98 54.38 11.82
C ALA A 162 14.72 53.20 11.16
N PHE A 163 15.96 53.41 10.70
CA PHE A 163 16.80 52.35 10.13
C PHE A 163 17.12 51.25 11.13
N ILE A 164 17.44 51.59 12.38
CA ILE A 164 17.73 50.57 13.41
C ILE A 164 16.48 49.74 13.72
N THR A 165 15.29 50.35 13.80
CA THR A 165 14.04 49.58 14.00
C THR A 165 13.74 48.61 12.86
N SER A 166 14.04 49.00 11.62
CA SER A 166 13.94 48.15 10.43
C SER A 166 14.93 46.99 10.46
N LEU A 167 16.19 47.28 10.83
CA LEU A 167 17.23 46.28 10.97
C LEU A 167 16.88 45.23 12.04
N ILE A 168 16.29 45.67 13.16
CA ILE A 168 15.79 44.76 14.21
C ILE A 168 14.66 43.87 13.67
N GLY A 169 13.71 44.42 12.91
CA GLY A 169 12.64 43.66 12.27
C GLY A 169 13.16 42.61 11.28
N LEU A 170 14.14 43.00 10.45
CA LEU A 170 14.80 42.12 9.49
C LEU A 170 15.62 41.02 10.18
N ALA A 171 16.37 41.36 11.22
CA ALA A 171 17.14 40.39 12.01
C ALA A 171 16.22 39.37 12.70
N CYS A 172 15.11 39.82 13.31
CA CYS A 172 14.13 38.94 13.93
C CYS A 172 13.42 38.04 12.91
N SER A 173 13.08 38.59 11.73
CA SER A 173 12.48 37.80 10.65
C SER A 173 13.43 36.72 10.10
N SER A 174 14.69 37.08 9.87
CA SER A 174 15.73 36.15 9.44
C SER A 174 15.93 35.03 10.47
N LEU A 175 16.05 35.39 11.75
CA LEU A 175 16.16 34.43 12.84
C LEU A 175 14.95 33.48 12.90
N LEU A 176 13.72 34.00 12.81
CA LEU A 176 12.50 33.19 12.85
C LEU A 176 12.41 32.25 11.64
N THR A 177 12.88 32.69 10.48
CA THR A 177 12.95 31.88 9.26
C THR A 177 13.91 30.70 9.43
N VAL A 178 15.10 30.93 9.99
CA VAL A 178 16.07 29.85 10.30
C VAL A 178 15.49 28.87 11.32
N ILE A 179 14.83 29.36 12.37
CA ILE A 179 14.19 28.51 13.38
C ILE A 179 13.06 27.68 12.77
N ASN A 180 12.26 28.24 11.86
CA ASN A 180 11.21 27.53 11.14
C ASN A 180 11.75 26.42 10.24
N LEU A 181 12.94 26.62 9.68
CA LEU A 181 13.66 25.63 8.87
C LEU A 181 14.18 24.47 9.72
N ILE A 182 14.84 24.77 10.84
CA ILE A 182 15.40 23.76 11.76
C ILE A 182 14.28 22.94 12.40
N PHE A 183 13.24 23.61 12.93
CA PHE A 183 12.09 22.96 13.56
C PHE A 183 10.94 22.83 12.56
N ASN A 184 11.12 21.96 11.56
CA ASN A 184 10.11 21.74 10.53
C ASN A 184 8.95 20.88 11.06
N THR A 185 7.87 21.55 11.48
CA THR A 185 6.63 20.95 11.97
C THR A 185 5.86 20.18 10.89
N ASN A 186 5.97 20.57 9.62
CA ASN A 186 5.30 19.87 8.52
C ASN A 186 5.89 18.46 8.35
N LEU A 187 7.23 18.36 8.36
CA LEU A 187 7.90 17.05 8.34
C LEU A 187 7.52 16.20 9.57
N ALA A 188 7.43 16.81 10.75
CA ALA A 188 7.00 16.13 11.96
C ALA A 188 5.53 15.65 11.86
N LYS A 189 4.63 16.45 11.29
CA LYS A 189 3.22 16.10 11.03
C LYS A 189 3.12 14.86 10.13
N VAL A 190 3.81 14.90 8.98
CA VAL A 190 3.80 13.77 8.02
C VAL A 190 4.33 12.49 8.69
N ASN A 191 5.41 12.59 9.47
CA ASN A 191 5.95 11.45 10.20
C ASN A 191 4.98 10.90 11.26
N LEU A 192 4.24 11.77 11.95
CA LEU A 192 3.21 11.35 12.92
C LEU A 192 2.06 10.65 12.21
N ILE A 193 1.50 11.23 11.14
CA ILE A 193 0.40 10.64 10.36
C ILE A 193 0.81 9.27 9.84
N SER A 194 1.96 9.18 9.17
CA SER A 194 2.47 7.91 8.65
C SER A 194 2.68 6.86 9.75
N SER A 195 3.14 7.26 10.93
CA SER A 195 3.28 6.31 12.06
C SER A 195 1.92 5.89 12.63
N LEU A 196 0.92 6.78 12.62
CA LEU A 196 -0.44 6.45 13.07
C LEU A 196 -1.15 5.52 12.08
N GLU A 197 -0.95 5.73 10.77
CA GLU A 197 -1.40 4.82 9.71
C GLU A 197 -0.75 3.44 9.85
N ASP A 198 0.58 3.38 10.01
CA ASP A 198 1.31 2.13 10.23
C ASP A 198 0.80 1.36 11.47
N TYR A 199 0.58 2.07 12.58
CA TYR A 199 -0.02 1.48 13.78
C TYR A 199 -1.43 0.95 13.54
N LEU A 200 -2.26 1.70 12.80
CA LEU A 200 -3.64 1.30 12.53
C LEU A 200 -3.67 0.08 11.61
N ASP A 201 -2.96 0.12 10.48
CA ASP A 201 -3.02 -0.91 9.44
C ASP A 201 -2.33 -2.22 9.88
N ASN A 202 -1.20 -2.12 10.60
CA ASN A 202 -0.40 -3.30 10.95
C ASN A 202 -0.70 -3.89 12.33
N ILE A 203 -1.23 -3.11 13.28
CA ILE A 203 -1.50 -3.58 14.65
C ILE A 203 -3.00 -3.64 14.93
N LEU A 204 -3.73 -2.55 14.68
CA LEU A 204 -5.12 -2.44 15.11
C LEU A 204 -6.09 -3.15 14.15
N GLN A 205 -5.92 -2.97 12.85
CA GLN A 205 -6.77 -3.56 11.81
C GLN A 205 -6.78 -5.10 11.88
N PRO A 206 -5.64 -5.82 11.97
CA PRO A 206 -5.65 -7.27 12.11
C PRO A 206 -6.31 -7.77 13.41
N THR A 207 -6.25 -6.96 14.48
CA THR A 207 -6.87 -7.30 15.78
C THR A 207 -8.39 -7.18 15.73
N VAL A 208 -8.93 -6.29 14.90
CA VAL A 208 -10.38 -6.06 14.76
C VAL A 208 -10.98 -6.87 13.60
N GLU A 209 -10.25 -7.05 12.49
CA GLU A 209 -10.68 -7.76 11.28
C GLU A 209 -10.80 -9.28 11.44
N GLY A 210 -10.23 -9.88 12.48
CA GLY A 210 -10.49 -11.29 12.83
C GLY A 210 -11.97 -11.62 13.14
N ASN A 211 -12.88 -10.65 12.99
CA ASN A 211 -14.33 -10.76 13.13
C ASN A 211 -15.08 -9.98 12.03
N SER A 212 -14.60 -9.98 10.78
CA SER A 212 -15.29 -9.30 9.67
C SER A 212 -16.77 -9.70 9.59
N ARG A 213 -17.65 -8.74 9.25
CA ARG A 213 -19.07 -8.98 8.97
C ARG A 213 -19.24 -10.04 7.87
N LEU A 214 -18.30 -10.10 6.93
CA LEU A 214 -18.27 -11.11 5.87
C LEU A 214 -18.07 -12.51 6.45
N ASP A 215 -17.08 -12.72 7.33
CA ASP A 215 -16.86 -14.02 7.97
C ASP A 215 -18.07 -14.46 8.81
N LYS A 216 -18.72 -13.54 9.51
CA LYS A 216 -19.95 -13.85 10.26
C LYS A 216 -21.13 -14.14 9.33
N ALA A 217 -21.27 -13.40 8.24
CA ALA A 217 -22.32 -13.63 7.24
C ALA A 217 -22.11 -14.96 6.50
N VAL A 218 -20.88 -15.28 6.12
CA VAL A 218 -20.49 -16.54 5.50
C VAL A 218 -20.75 -17.70 6.46
N ASN A 219 -20.23 -17.67 7.69
CA ASN A 219 -20.48 -18.76 8.65
C ASN A 219 -21.98 -18.95 8.96
N ARG A 220 -22.75 -17.85 9.04
CA ARG A 220 -24.20 -17.93 9.29
C ARG A 220 -24.98 -18.39 8.06
N MET A 221 -24.52 -18.06 6.85
CA MET A 221 -25.06 -18.60 5.60
C MET A 221 -24.83 -20.11 5.54
N VAL A 222 -23.62 -20.55 5.90
CA VAL A 222 -23.22 -21.96 5.93
C VAL A 222 -24.07 -22.77 6.89
N GLU A 223 -24.23 -22.33 8.14
CA GLU A 223 -25.11 -23.00 9.11
C GLU A 223 -26.55 -23.12 8.59
N LYS A 224 -27.07 -22.04 7.99
CA LYS A 224 -28.44 -22.04 7.44
C LYS A 224 -28.57 -22.92 6.21
N GLN A 225 -27.52 -23.03 5.42
CA GLN A 225 -27.48 -23.89 4.24
C GLN A 225 -27.42 -25.35 4.66
N GLU A 226 -26.60 -25.72 5.65
CA GLU A 226 -26.53 -27.08 6.21
C GLU A 226 -27.85 -27.52 6.86
N GLU A 227 -28.49 -26.62 7.62
CA GLU A 227 -29.82 -26.85 8.20
C GLU A 227 -30.88 -27.03 7.11
N PHE A 228 -30.87 -26.19 6.06
CA PHE A 228 -31.77 -26.34 4.92
C PHE A 228 -31.54 -27.68 4.20
N LEU A 229 -30.29 -28.10 4.00
CA LEU A 229 -29.94 -29.33 3.29
C LEU A 229 -30.44 -30.58 4.01
N THR A 230 -30.20 -30.65 5.31
CA THR A 230 -30.65 -31.77 6.14
C THR A 230 -32.17 -31.86 6.12
N ASN A 231 -32.84 -30.73 6.30
CA ASN A 231 -34.30 -30.67 6.28
C ASN A 231 -34.90 -30.93 4.89
N PHE A 232 -34.26 -30.46 3.82
CA PHE A 232 -34.71 -30.66 2.44
C PHE A 232 -34.60 -32.13 2.06
N HIS A 233 -33.46 -32.78 2.29
CA HIS A 233 -33.28 -34.20 2.00
C HIS A 233 -34.28 -35.06 2.77
N ASP A 234 -34.35 -34.91 4.10
CA ASP A 234 -35.23 -35.76 4.91
C ASP A 234 -36.72 -35.57 4.55
N LYS A 235 -37.15 -34.34 4.28
CA LYS A 235 -38.56 -34.06 3.96
C LYS A 235 -38.90 -34.47 2.53
N VAL A 236 -38.08 -34.13 1.55
CA VAL A 236 -38.36 -34.43 0.14
C VAL A 236 -38.27 -35.93 -0.11
N THR A 237 -37.25 -36.61 0.42
CA THR A 237 -37.14 -38.08 0.33
C THR A 237 -38.32 -38.77 1.02
N LYS A 238 -38.70 -38.39 2.24
CA LYS A 238 -39.88 -38.98 2.92
C LYS A 238 -41.17 -38.73 2.17
N VAL A 239 -41.37 -37.55 1.57
CA VAL A 239 -42.58 -37.24 0.82
C VAL A 239 -42.64 -38.04 -0.47
N LEU A 240 -41.53 -38.15 -1.22
CA LEU A 240 -41.42 -38.97 -2.42
C LEU A 240 -41.65 -40.45 -2.11
N GLU A 241 -40.93 -41.00 -1.14
CA GLU A 241 -41.00 -42.42 -0.80
C GLU A 241 -42.36 -42.80 -0.21
N SER A 242 -42.90 -41.96 0.69
CA SER A 242 -44.16 -42.28 1.36
C SER A 242 -45.41 -41.88 0.57
N SER A 243 -45.36 -40.86 -0.29
CA SER A 243 -46.52 -40.42 -1.05
C SER A 243 -46.52 -41.01 -2.46
N LEU A 244 -45.45 -40.82 -3.24
CA LEU A 244 -45.40 -41.35 -4.61
C LEU A 244 -45.22 -42.87 -4.61
N GLY A 245 -44.33 -43.42 -3.77
CA GLY A 245 -44.13 -44.87 -3.70
C GLY A 245 -45.41 -45.63 -3.30
N LYS A 246 -46.16 -45.12 -2.30
CA LYS A 246 -47.43 -45.74 -1.89
C LYS A 246 -48.53 -45.56 -2.93
N VAL A 247 -48.62 -44.40 -3.58
CA VAL A 247 -49.62 -44.14 -4.63
C VAL A 247 -49.34 -45.01 -5.86
N ALA A 248 -48.09 -45.12 -6.30
CA ALA A 248 -47.68 -45.98 -7.40
C ALA A 248 -48.06 -47.45 -7.13
N LYS A 249 -47.75 -47.94 -5.93
CA LYS A 249 -48.14 -49.31 -5.53
C LYS A 249 -49.65 -49.52 -5.50
N LYS A 250 -50.40 -48.57 -4.95
CA LYS A 250 -51.87 -48.66 -4.90
C LYS A 250 -52.51 -48.63 -6.29
N ILE A 251 -51.92 -47.87 -7.22
CA ILE A 251 -52.33 -47.85 -8.63
C ILE A 251 -52.02 -49.20 -9.30
N ASP A 252 -50.86 -49.78 -9.05
CA ASP A 252 -50.49 -51.10 -9.58
C ASP A 252 -51.41 -52.22 -9.07
N ASP A 253 -51.64 -52.28 -7.75
CA ASP A 253 -52.55 -53.24 -7.12
C ASP A 253 -53.98 -53.12 -7.70
N GLY A 254 -54.49 -51.88 -7.81
CA GLY A 254 -55.81 -51.61 -8.39
C GLY A 254 -55.89 -51.93 -9.88
N ASN A 255 -54.79 -51.76 -10.63
CA ASN A 255 -54.71 -52.10 -12.04
C ASN A 255 -54.73 -53.62 -12.25
N GLN A 256 -54.04 -54.41 -11.41
CA GLN A 256 -54.11 -55.86 -11.44
C GLN A 256 -55.51 -56.40 -11.13
N GLU A 257 -56.21 -55.79 -10.17
CA GLU A 257 -57.60 -56.13 -9.87
C GLU A 257 -58.52 -55.77 -11.03
N THR A 258 -58.33 -54.59 -11.63
CA THR A 258 -59.06 -54.14 -12.82
C THR A 258 -58.84 -55.09 -14.01
N ALA A 259 -57.63 -55.60 -14.21
CA ALA A 259 -57.31 -56.55 -15.26
C ALA A 259 -58.17 -57.82 -15.14
N LYS A 260 -58.27 -58.39 -13.93
CA LYS A 260 -59.10 -59.57 -13.65
C LYS A 260 -60.58 -59.28 -13.94
N LEU A 261 -61.07 -58.12 -13.51
CA LEU A 261 -62.47 -57.72 -13.73
C LEU A 261 -62.78 -57.49 -15.20
N VAL A 262 -61.88 -56.85 -15.96
CA VAL A 262 -62.05 -56.62 -17.41
C VAL A 262 -62.08 -57.95 -18.14
N THR A 263 -61.18 -58.89 -17.84
CA THR A 263 -61.22 -60.24 -18.44
C THR A 263 -62.57 -60.93 -18.16
N GLN A 264 -63.02 -60.93 -16.90
CA GLN A 264 -64.31 -61.55 -16.53
C GLN A 264 -65.51 -60.89 -17.21
N VAL A 265 -65.54 -59.56 -17.29
CA VAL A 265 -66.63 -58.82 -17.96
C VAL A 265 -66.61 -59.11 -19.46
N CYS A 266 -65.45 -59.06 -20.10
CA CYS A 266 -65.30 -59.36 -21.53
C CYS A 266 -65.72 -60.80 -21.87
N GLU A 267 -65.31 -61.78 -21.07
CA GLU A 267 -65.74 -63.18 -21.20
C GLU A 267 -67.27 -63.31 -21.08
N ARG A 268 -67.86 -62.73 -20.03
CA ARG A 268 -69.32 -62.78 -19.81
C ARG A 268 -70.12 -62.06 -20.89
N LEU A 269 -69.65 -60.91 -21.37
CA LEU A 269 -70.32 -60.19 -22.46
C LEU A 269 -70.27 -61.01 -23.75
N THR A 270 -69.15 -61.67 -24.03
CA THR A 270 -68.98 -62.53 -25.20
C THR A 270 -69.86 -63.79 -25.10
N GLU A 271 -69.92 -64.43 -23.94
CA GLU A 271 -70.81 -65.57 -23.66
C GLU A 271 -72.29 -65.18 -23.77
N THR A 272 -72.67 -64.02 -23.22
CA THR A 272 -74.03 -63.49 -23.29
C THR A 272 -74.42 -63.17 -24.73
N ALA A 273 -73.51 -62.54 -25.49
CA ALA A 273 -73.69 -62.28 -26.91
C ALA A 273 -73.87 -63.59 -27.70
N GLY A 274 -73.02 -64.60 -27.45
CA GLY A 274 -73.14 -65.93 -28.04
C GLY A 274 -74.49 -66.60 -27.72
N THR A 275 -74.87 -66.61 -26.44
CA THR A 275 -76.15 -67.19 -25.98
C THR A 275 -77.35 -66.48 -26.59
N LEU A 276 -77.33 -65.14 -26.67
CA LEU A 276 -78.40 -64.36 -27.28
C LEU A 276 -78.50 -64.65 -28.79
N SER A 277 -77.36 -64.76 -29.48
CA SER A 277 -77.31 -65.13 -30.90
C SER A 277 -77.86 -66.55 -31.16
N THR A 278 -77.44 -67.52 -30.36
CA THR A 278 -77.95 -68.90 -30.43
C THR A 278 -79.44 -68.96 -30.09
N GLY A 279 -79.89 -68.22 -29.07
CA GLY A 279 -81.31 -68.12 -28.72
C GLY A 279 -82.13 -67.52 -29.86
N ALA A 280 -81.69 -66.39 -30.43
CA ALA A 280 -82.38 -65.72 -31.53
C ALA A 280 -82.48 -66.61 -32.79
N SER A 281 -81.40 -67.32 -33.15
CA SER A 281 -81.41 -68.27 -34.28
C SER A 281 -82.29 -69.50 -34.04
N THR A 282 -82.32 -70.02 -32.81
CA THR A 282 -83.22 -71.11 -32.41
C THR A 282 -84.68 -70.65 -32.49
N PHE A 283 -85.00 -69.50 -31.91
CA PHE A 283 -86.34 -68.90 -31.99
C PHE A 283 -86.79 -68.67 -33.44
N LYS A 284 -85.90 -68.17 -34.31
CA LYS A 284 -86.18 -68.01 -35.74
C LYS A 284 -86.49 -69.34 -36.41
N SER A 285 -85.72 -70.38 -36.11
CA SER A 285 -85.93 -71.72 -36.65
C SER A 285 -87.26 -72.32 -36.19
N SER A 286 -87.58 -72.23 -34.88
CA SER A 286 -88.86 -72.69 -34.33
C SER A 286 -90.05 -71.93 -34.91
N THR A 287 -89.91 -70.62 -35.13
CA THR A 287 -90.96 -69.79 -35.75
C THR A 287 -91.22 -70.23 -37.18
N ASN A 288 -90.18 -70.48 -37.97
CA ASN A 288 -90.32 -70.98 -39.34
C ASN A 288 -90.99 -72.37 -39.40
N SER A 289 -90.60 -73.29 -38.51
CA SER A 289 -91.25 -74.61 -38.42
C SER A 289 -92.71 -74.52 -37.97
N PHE A 290 -93.03 -73.61 -37.06
CA PHE A 290 -94.41 -73.37 -36.63
C PHE A 290 -95.26 -72.79 -37.76
N GLU A 291 -94.73 -71.80 -38.50
CA GLU A 291 -95.36 -71.25 -39.71
C GLU A 291 -95.66 -72.35 -40.74
N GLU A 292 -94.71 -73.24 -40.99
CA GLU A 292 -94.88 -74.37 -41.91
C GLU A 292 -96.02 -75.30 -41.46
N ASN A 293 -96.09 -75.61 -40.17
CA ASN A 293 -97.13 -76.47 -39.60
C ASN A 293 -98.51 -75.79 -39.63
N VAL A 294 -98.60 -74.50 -39.32
CA VAL A 294 -99.85 -73.72 -39.43
C VAL A 294 -100.32 -73.68 -40.88
N ASN A 295 -99.42 -73.47 -41.84
CA ASN A 295 -99.75 -73.50 -43.27
C ASN A 295 -100.23 -74.87 -43.76
N LYS A 296 -99.64 -75.97 -43.27
CA LYS A 296 -100.10 -77.34 -43.54
C LYS A 296 -101.50 -77.58 -42.99
N LEU A 297 -101.75 -77.14 -41.75
CA LEU A 297 -103.04 -77.23 -41.07
C LEU A 297 -104.13 -76.45 -41.81
N TYR A 298 -103.81 -75.23 -42.25
CA TYR A 298 -104.68 -74.36 -43.06
C TYR A 298 -105.11 -75.03 -44.37
N LYS A 299 -104.20 -75.72 -45.05
CA LYS A 299 -104.48 -76.44 -46.30
C LYS A 299 -105.33 -77.70 -46.13
N ALA A 300 -105.34 -78.31 -44.93
CA ALA A 300 -105.99 -79.60 -44.68
C ALA A 300 -107.45 -79.51 -44.21
N ILE A 301 -107.88 -78.36 -43.65
CA ILE A 301 -109.19 -78.23 -43.01
C ILE A 301 -109.99 -77.09 -43.67
N HIS A 302 -111.04 -77.44 -44.43
CA HIS A 302 -111.89 -76.50 -45.17
C HIS A 302 -113.19 -76.12 -44.43
N HIS A 303 -113.12 -75.86 -43.12
CA HIS A 303 -114.29 -75.45 -42.32
C HIS A 303 -114.22 -73.94 -42.00
N GLU A 304 -115.33 -73.20 -42.14
CA GLU A 304 -115.37 -71.73 -42.08
C GLU A 304 -114.87 -71.14 -40.73
N ASN A 305 -115.28 -71.71 -39.60
CA ASN A 305 -114.75 -71.34 -38.28
C ASN A 305 -113.25 -71.63 -38.13
N PHE A 306 -112.74 -72.64 -38.82
CA PHE A 306 -111.32 -73.02 -38.75
C PHE A 306 -110.44 -72.06 -39.57
N VAL A 307 -110.94 -71.60 -40.72
CA VAL A 307 -110.27 -70.58 -41.55
C VAL A 307 -110.03 -69.29 -40.75
N LYS A 308 -111.03 -68.83 -39.99
CA LYS A 308 -110.92 -67.62 -39.14
C LYS A 308 -109.87 -67.78 -38.02
N TYR A 309 -109.89 -68.90 -37.28
CA TYR A 309 -108.88 -69.16 -36.25
C TYR A 309 -107.48 -69.35 -36.83
N SER A 310 -107.38 -69.98 -38.00
CA SER A 310 -106.10 -70.15 -38.69
C SER A 310 -105.53 -68.83 -39.22
N GLN A 311 -106.36 -67.87 -39.64
CA GLN A 311 -105.91 -66.52 -40.00
C GLN A 311 -105.34 -65.79 -38.78
N THR A 312 -106.05 -65.79 -37.65
CA THR A 312 -105.54 -65.19 -36.40
C THR A 312 -104.23 -65.85 -35.95
N LEU A 313 -104.11 -67.17 -36.09
CA LEU A 313 -102.89 -67.90 -35.80
C LEU A 313 -101.75 -67.48 -36.75
N ASN A 314 -102.04 -67.34 -38.04
CA ASN A 314 -101.06 -66.90 -39.05
C ASN A 314 -100.58 -65.45 -38.81
N ASP A 315 -101.48 -64.55 -38.42
CA ASP A 315 -101.14 -63.17 -38.05
C ASP A 315 -100.24 -63.14 -36.80
N CYS A 316 -100.51 -64.02 -35.82
CA CYS A 316 -99.68 -64.18 -34.64
C CYS A 316 -98.26 -64.65 -35.02
N VAL A 317 -98.14 -65.67 -35.90
CA VAL A 317 -96.85 -66.15 -36.41
C VAL A 317 -96.09 -65.05 -37.16
N SER A 318 -96.77 -64.29 -38.02
CA SER A 318 -96.18 -63.18 -38.77
C SER A 318 -95.64 -62.08 -37.86
N ASN A 319 -96.43 -61.67 -36.85
CA ASN A 319 -96.00 -60.69 -35.85
C ASN A 319 -94.82 -61.20 -35.00
N PHE A 320 -94.84 -62.49 -34.65
CA PHE A 320 -93.76 -63.12 -33.91
C PHE A 320 -92.46 -63.15 -34.73
N LYS A 321 -92.55 -63.53 -36.01
CA LYS A 321 -91.44 -63.52 -36.97
C LYS A 321 -90.85 -62.13 -37.16
N SER A 322 -91.69 -61.11 -37.33
CA SER A 322 -91.25 -59.71 -37.41
C SER A 322 -90.47 -59.27 -36.16
N THR A 323 -90.90 -59.72 -34.99
CA THR A 323 -90.23 -59.42 -33.72
C THR A 323 -88.88 -60.14 -33.61
N VAL A 324 -88.81 -61.41 -34.02
CA VAL A 324 -87.56 -62.19 -34.06
C VAL A 324 -86.58 -61.63 -35.09
N ASP A 325 -87.04 -61.21 -36.26
CA ASP A 325 -86.18 -60.59 -37.27
C ASP A 325 -85.65 -59.23 -36.79
N LYS A 326 -86.46 -58.44 -36.06
CA LYS A 326 -85.97 -57.23 -35.39
C LYS A 326 -84.88 -57.54 -34.36
N LEU A 327 -85.03 -58.63 -33.58
CA LEU A 327 -84.02 -59.04 -32.60
C LEU A 327 -82.71 -59.49 -33.25
N VAL A 328 -82.79 -60.36 -34.27
CA VAL A 328 -81.62 -60.85 -35.02
C VAL A 328 -80.88 -59.71 -35.72
N ASN A 329 -81.60 -58.73 -36.25
CA ASN A 329 -81.02 -57.58 -36.95
C ASN A 329 -80.65 -56.41 -36.02
N SER A 330 -80.92 -56.48 -34.71
CA SER A 330 -80.76 -55.36 -33.77
C SER A 330 -79.31 -54.97 -33.48
N GLN A 331 -78.31 -55.64 -34.09
CA GLN A 331 -76.87 -55.44 -33.85
C GLN A 331 -76.46 -55.54 -32.37
N VAL A 332 -77.33 -56.00 -31.47
CA VAL A 332 -77.05 -56.07 -30.02
C VAL A 332 -75.84 -56.97 -29.74
N THR A 333 -75.74 -58.09 -30.45
CA THR A 333 -74.61 -59.01 -30.37
C THR A 333 -73.30 -58.35 -30.81
N ASP A 334 -73.31 -57.67 -31.96
CA ASP A 334 -72.13 -56.98 -32.51
C ASP A 334 -71.70 -55.82 -31.61
N ASN A 335 -72.66 -55.08 -31.05
CA ASN A 335 -72.40 -53.99 -30.11
C ASN A 335 -71.83 -54.49 -28.77
N LEU A 336 -72.26 -55.65 -28.27
CA LEU A 336 -71.70 -56.28 -27.07
C LEU A 336 -70.24 -56.72 -27.30
N VAL A 337 -69.95 -57.33 -28.45
CA VAL A 337 -68.58 -57.72 -28.83
C VAL A 337 -67.69 -56.49 -29.01
N ALA A 338 -68.16 -55.47 -29.75
CA ALA A 338 -67.42 -54.22 -29.94
C ALA A 338 -67.17 -53.47 -28.61
N THR A 339 -68.13 -53.51 -27.68
CA THR A 339 -67.97 -52.95 -26.33
C THR A 339 -66.90 -53.71 -25.54
N SER A 340 -66.87 -55.04 -25.65
CA SER A 340 -65.85 -55.90 -25.05
C SER A 340 -64.44 -55.56 -25.57
N GLU A 341 -64.28 -55.45 -26.89
CA GLU A 341 -63.00 -55.07 -27.52
C GLU A 341 -62.55 -53.65 -27.11
N LYS A 342 -63.49 -52.71 -27.03
CA LYS A 342 -63.20 -51.33 -26.58
C LYS A 342 -62.80 -51.29 -25.12
N LEU A 343 -63.38 -52.14 -24.26
CA LEU A 343 -63.00 -52.26 -22.85
C LEU A 343 -61.58 -52.83 -22.71
N TYR A 344 -61.26 -53.88 -23.47
CA TYR A 344 -59.93 -54.50 -23.50
C TYR A 344 -58.84 -53.50 -23.94
N SER A 345 -59.10 -52.78 -25.03
CA SER A 345 -58.16 -51.76 -25.54
C SER A 345 -58.01 -50.56 -24.61
N THR A 346 -59.07 -50.18 -23.88
CA THR A 346 -58.99 -49.12 -22.86
C THR A 346 -58.15 -49.56 -21.67
N HIS A 347 -58.32 -50.81 -21.21
CA HIS A 347 -57.50 -51.36 -20.13
C HIS A 347 -56.01 -51.50 -20.54
N ALA A 348 -55.72 -51.90 -21.78
CA ALA A 348 -54.35 -51.94 -22.29
C ALA A 348 -53.66 -50.55 -22.23
N LYS A 349 -54.40 -49.47 -22.57
CA LYS A 349 -53.89 -48.09 -22.43
C LYS A 349 -53.68 -47.68 -20.97
N LEU A 350 -54.52 -48.18 -20.05
CA LEU A 350 -54.35 -47.96 -18.62
C LEU A 350 -53.06 -48.62 -18.11
N CYS A 351 -52.76 -49.87 -18.50
CA CYS A 351 -51.49 -50.53 -18.18
C CYS A 351 -50.27 -49.72 -18.61
N LEU A 352 -50.24 -49.24 -19.87
CA LEU A 352 -49.15 -48.39 -20.36
C LEU A 352 -48.99 -47.11 -19.53
N THR A 353 -50.09 -46.56 -19.02
CA THR A 353 -50.05 -45.37 -18.16
C THR A 353 -49.47 -45.69 -16.79
N VAL A 354 -49.76 -46.87 -16.22
CA VAL A 354 -49.16 -47.34 -14.96
C VAL A 354 -47.65 -47.55 -15.11
N GLU A 355 -47.19 -48.14 -16.22
CA GLU A 355 -45.77 -48.30 -16.52
C GLU A 355 -45.03 -46.95 -16.62
N HIS A 356 -45.66 -45.95 -17.25
CA HIS A 356 -45.11 -44.59 -17.28
C HIS A 356 -45.02 -43.95 -15.89
N ILE A 357 -46.00 -44.17 -15.02
CA ILE A 357 -45.99 -43.66 -13.63
C ILE A 357 -44.87 -44.31 -12.81
N ASP A 358 -44.63 -45.61 -12.97
CA ASP A 358 -43.51 -46.30 -12.32
C ASP A 358 -42.15 -45.75 -12.79
N SER A 359 -41.99 -45.58 -14.11
CA SER A 359 -40.79 -44.98 -14.70
C SER A 359 -40.54 -43.55 -14.19
N LEU A 360 -41.58 -42.71 -14.14
CA LEU A 360 -41.50 -41.36 -13.58
C LEU A 360 -41.09 -41.36 -12.10
N THR A 361 -41.61 -42.31 -11.31
CA THR A 361 -41.26 -42.43 -9.89
C THR A 361 -39.78 -42.77 -9.71
N LYS A 362 -39.24 -43.67 -10.55
CA LYS A 362 -37.80 -44.01 -10.56
C LYS A 362 -36.93 -42.83 -10.96
N LEU A 363 -37.30 -42.10 -12.02
CA LEU A 363 -36.56 -40.91 -12.46
C LEU A 363 -36.55 -39.81 -11.39
N MET A 364 -37.66 -39.59 -10.70
CA MET A 364 -37.74 -38.62 -9.60
C MET A 364 -36.86 -39.02 -8.41
N SER A 365 -36.77 -40.31 -8.09
CA SER A 365 -35.84 -40.81 -7.08
C SER A 365 -34.39 -40.51 -7.47
N GLN A 366 -33.98 -40.87 -8.69
CA GLN A 366 -32.63 -40.61 -9.20
C GLN A 366 -32.29 -39.11 -9.25
N ALA A 367 -33.24 -38.27 -9.66
CA ALA A 367 -33.07 -36.82 -9.65
C ALA A 367 -32.83 -36.29 -8.22
N THR A 368 -33.55 -36.84 -7.24
CA THR A 368 -33.38 -36.48 -5.82
C THR A 368 -32.00 -36.87 -5.30
N ASP A 369 -31.52 -38.07 -5.65
CA ASP A 369 -30.17 -38.54 -5.28
C ASP A 369 -29.07 -37.69 -5.93
N ASN A 370 -29.23 -37.33 -7.21
CA ASN A 370 -28.29 -36.48 -7.93
C ASN A 370 -28.22 -35.07 -7.32
N VAL A 371 -29.36 -34.49 -6.97
CA VAL A 371 -29.42 -33.20 -6.25
C VAL A 371 -28.69 -33.31 -4.92
N HIS A 372 -28.93 -34.37 -4.15
CA HIS A 372 -28.26 -34.60 -2.86
C HIS A 372 -26.72 -34.70 -3.03
N ASN A 373 -26.25 -35.50 -3.99
CA ASN A 373 -24.83 -35.67 -4.26
C ASN A 373 -24.16 -34.36 -4.70
N THR A 374 -24.82 -33.58 -5.58
CA THR A 374 -24.29 -32.29 -6.03
C THR A 374 -24.13 -31.32 -4.86
N PHE A 375 -25.12 -31.25 -3.97
CA PHE A 375 -25.03 -30.39 -2.79
C PHE A 375 -23.96 -30.86 -1.79
N LYS A 376 -23.79 -32.17 -1.60
CA LYS A 376 -22.71 -32.71 -0.76
C LYS A 376 -21.33 -32.31 -1.27
N SER A 377 -21.11 -32.36 -2.58
CA SER A 377 -19.87 -31.87 -3.21
C SER A 377 -19.68 -30.36 -3.00
N LEU A 378 -20.76 -29.58 -2.99
CA LEU A 378 -20.73 -28.14 -2.74
C LEU A 378 -20.29 -27.81 -1.31
N VAL A 379 -20.74 -28.57 -0.32
CA VAL A 379 -20.28 -28.47 1.08
C VAL A 379 -18.79 -28.84 1.21
N SER A 380 -18.30 -29.84 0.48
CA SER A 380 -16.86 -30.14 0.51
C SER A 380 -16.00 -29.04 -0.12
N VAL A 381 -16.47 -28.40 -1.20
CA VAL A 381 -15.78 -27.25 -1.81
C VAL A 381 -15.69 -26.08 -0.82
N GLU A 382 -16.71 -25.86 -0.01
CA GLU A 382 -16.68 -24.84 1.04
C GLU A 382 -15.61 -25.11 2.10
N ALA A 383 -15.48 -26.36 2.56
CA ALA A 383 -14.44 -26.77 3.50
C ALA A 383 -13.03 -26.54 2.92
N GLU A 384 -12.84 -26.82 1.62
CA GLU A 384 -11.59 -26.52 0.92
C GLU A 384 -11.33 -25.01 0.84
N ILE A 385 -12.32 -24.18 0.54
CA ILE A 385 -12.20 -22.72 0.53
C ILE A 385 -11.80 -22.19 1.92
N LYS A 386 -12.37 -22.74 2.99
CA LYS A 386 -12.03 -22.37 4.37
C LYS A 386 -10.58 -22.74 4.72
N ASN A 387 -10.13 -23.92 4.32
CA ASN A 387 -8.74 -24.34 4.48
C ASN A 387 -7.77 -23.47 3.66
N LEU A 388 -8.16 -23.08 2.44
CA LEU A 388 -7.39 -22.15 1.60
C LEU A 388 -7.25 -20.78 2.27
N GLY A 389 -8.33 -20.26 2.87
CA GLY A 389 -8.31 -19.02 3.64
C GLY A 389 -7.36 -19.07 4.85
N GLN A 390 -7.37 -20.17 5.61
CA GLN A 390 -6.43 -20.38 6.72
C GLN A 390 -4.97 -20.49 6.23
N SER A 391 -4.75 -21.16 5.11
CA SER A 391 -3.42 -21.27 4.48
C SER A 391 -2.91 -19.90 4.02
N SER A 392 -3.78 -19.08 3.42
CA SER A 392 -3.48 -17.69 3.03
C SER A 392 -3.08 -16.84 4.24
N LEU A 393 -3.83 -16.92 5.35
CA LEU A 393 -3.50 -16.26 6.62
C LEU A 393 -2.12 -16.66 7.16
N SER A 394 -1.78 -17.94 7.04
CA SER A 394 -0.49 -18.49 7.49
C SER A 394 0.66 -17.99 6.62
N ILE A 395 0.49 -18.00 5.28
CA ILE A 395 1.46 -17.43 4.33
C ILE A 395 1.67 -15.93 4.61
N ARG A 396 0.59 -15.20 4.91
CA ARG A 396 0.69 -13.76 5.24
C ARG A 396 1.52 -13.53 6.50
N LYS A 397 1.30 -14.32 7.56
CA LYS A 397 2.11 -14.24 8.79
C LYS A 397 3.58 -14.55 8.51
N GLU A 398 3.86 -15.59 7.73
CA GLU A 398 5.22 -15.97 7.38
C GLU A 398 5.92 -14.88 6.55
N SER A 399 5.19 -14.26 5.62
CA SER A 399 5.69 -13.13 4.83
C SER A 399 5.97 -11.89 5.69
N GLN A 400 5.13 -11.59 6.69
CA GLN A 400 5.41 -10.53 7.65
C GLN A 400 6.66 -10.81 8.47
N ASN A 401 6.82 -12.04 8.95
CA ASN A 401 8.01 -12.46 9.70
C ASN A 401 9.28 -12.35 8.84
N LEU A 402 9.21 -12.79 7.58
CA LEU A 402 10.31 -12.66 6.63
C LEU A 402 10.71 -11.20 6.42
N ASN A 403 9.74 -10.28 6.32
CA ASN A 403 10.00 -8.85 6.20
C ASN A 403 10.71 -8.29 7.46
N ILE A 404 10.28 -8.69 8.66
CA ILE A 404 10.94 -8.30 9.91
C ILE A 404 12.41 -8.76 9.89
N VAL A 405 12.65 -10.04 9.60
CA VAL A 405 14.01 -10.60 9.53
C VAL A 405 14.87 -9.90 8.48
N LEU A 406 14.31 -9.59 7.30
CA LEU A 406 15.02 -8.84 6.26
C LEU A 406 15.41 -7.45 6.75
N ASN A 407 14.51 -6.77 7.45
CA ASN A 407 14.74 -5.43 7.94
C ASN A 407 15.83 -5.43 9.03
N GLU A 408 15.79 -6.38 9.96
CA GLU A 408 16.85 -6.59 10.96
C GLU A 408 18.21 -6.86 10.30
N ARG A 409 18.24 -7.72 9.27
CA ARG A 409 19.47 -8.00 8.50
C ARG A 409 20.01 -6.74 7.82
N THR A 410 19.11 -5.90 7.31
CA THR A 410 19.46 -4.64 6.64
C THR A 410 20.02 -3.63 7.63
N GLU A 411 19.43 -3.50 8.82
CA GLU A 411 20.00 -2.66 9.90
C GLU A 411 21.37 -3.16 10.34
N GLN A 412 21.56 -4.48 10.51
CA GLN A 412 22.87 -5.05 10.85
C GLN A 412 23.94 -4.76 9.78
N LEU A 413 23.58 -4.84 8.50
CA LEU A 413 24.48 -4.49 7.40
C LEU A 413 24.82 -2.99 7.43
N LEU A 414 23.86 -2.12 7.72
CA LEU A 414 24.10 -0.68 7.85
C LEU A 414 25.11 -0.38 8.97
N ILE A 415 24.92 -0.99 10.15
CA ILE A 415 25.85 -0.86 11.29
C ILE A 415 27.25 -1.35 10.91
N SER A 416 27.33 -2.49 10.22
CA SER A 416 28.60 -3.07 9.78
C SER A 416 29.33 -2.16 8.79
N LEU A 417 28.62 -1.60 7.81
CA LEU A 417 29.17 -0.64 6.86
C LEU A 417 29.64 0.64 7.54
N GLN A 418 28.90 1.12 8.53
CA GLN A 418 29.27 2.31 9.29
C GLN A 418 30.52 2.06 10.15
N SER A 419 30.68 0.86 10.70
CA SER A 419 31.93 0.45 11.36
C SER A 419 33.12 0.42 10.39
N ILE A 420 32.94 -0.12 9.19
CA ILE A 420 33.98 -0.13 8.16
C ILE A 420 34.37 1.30 7.77
N GLN A 421 33.38 2.18 7.59
CA GLN A 421 33.60 3.59 7.28
C GLN A 421 34.43 4.28 8.37
N ASN A 422 34.12 4.05 9.65
CA ASN A 422 34.86 4.63 10.77
C ASN A 422 36.32 4.12 10.81
N ASN A 423 36.53 2.82 10.59
CA ASN A 423 37.88 2.24 10.53
C ASN A 423 38.69 2.82 9.37
N LEU A 424 38.07 3.05 8.21
CA LEU A 424 38.71 3.71 7.07
C LEU A 424 39.09 5.15 7.39
N LEU A 425 38.20 5.92 8.03
CA LEU A 425 38.48 7.28 8.48
C LEU A 425 39.67 7.34 9.45
N GLU A 426 39.72 6.43 10.42
CA GLU A 426 40.84 6.31 11.36
C GLU A 426 42.14 5.96 10.63
N THR A 427 42.09 5.04 9.67
CA THR A 427 43.25 4.68 8.84
C THR A 427 43.74 5.87 8.01
N THR A 428 42.83 6.64 7.40
CA THR A 428 43.18 7.87 6.68
C THR A 428 43.80 8.91 7.61
N HIS A 429 43.27 9.07 8.82
CA HIS A 429 43.85 9.98 9.80
C HIS A 429 45.27 9.57 10.21
N ASN A 430 45.50 8.27 10.44
CA ASN A 430 46.81 7.73 10.73
C ASN A 430 47.80 7.93 9.57
N ILE A 431 47.35 7.74 8.31
CA ILE A 431 48.18 8.01 7.12
C ILE A 431 48.54 9.50 7.03
N ASN A 432 47.59 10.40 7.27
CA ASN A 432 47.87 11.85 7.26
C ASN A 432 48.86 12.24 8.35
N ASN A 433 48.68 11.75 9.58
CA ASN A 433 49.62 12.01 10.68
C ASN A 433 51.03 11.48 10.34
N ASN A 434 51.13 10.29 9.75
CA ASN A 434 52.41 9.74 9.30
C ASN A 434 53.02 10.57 8.14
N SER A 435 52.20 11.07 7.22
CA SER A 435 52.63 11.96 6.15
C SER A 435 53.22 13.25 6.71
N ASP A 436 52.53 13.89 7.67
CA ASP A 436 53.01 15.10 8.33
C ASP A 436 54.34 14.87 9.06
N GLN A 437 54.46 13.71 9.73
CA GLN A 437 55.72 13.29 10.37
C GLN A 437 56.85 13.09 9.35
N LEU A 438 56.56 12.47 8.20
CA LEU A 438 57.54 12.30 7.11
C LEU A 438 57.95 13.65 6.51
N THR A 439 57.02 14.58 6.32
CA THR A 439 57.32 15.94 5.87
C THR A 439 58.20 16.66 6.88
N ALA A 440 57.88 16.60 8.17
CA ALA A 440 58.69 17.19 9.24
C ALA A 440 60.10 16.56 9.32
N LEU A 441 60.20 15.26 9.10
CA LEU A 441 61.48 14.57 9.00
C LEU A 441 62.27 15.05 7.78
N GLY A 442 61.62 15.17 6.61
CA GLY A 442 62.19 15.71 5.38
C GLY A 442 62.73 17.14 5.56
N ASP A 443 61.95 18.01 6.20
CA ASP A 443 62.37 19.38 6.53
C ASP A 443 63.59 19.39 7.46
N ARG A 444 63.58 18.53 8.48
CA ARG A 444 64.71 18.41 9.42
C ARG A 444 65.96 17.92 8.72
N LEU A 445 65.84 16.92 7.85
CA LEU A 445 66.94 16.37 7.07
C LEU A 445 67.49 17.41 6.09
N SER A 446 66.62 18.15 5.41
CA SER A 446 66.97 19.25 4.52
C SER A 446 67.75 20.36 5.24
N ARG A 447 67.30 20.76 6.44
CA ARG A 447 68.03 21.73 7.28
C ARG A 447 69.40 21.22 7.70
N LEU A 448 69.51 19.96 8.13
CA LEU A 448 70.79 19.36 8.51
C LEU A 448 71.77 19.30 7.33
N ILE A 449 71.28 18.88 6.15
CA ILE A 449 72.10 18.87 4.93
C ILE A 449 72.54 20.28 4.56
N SER A 450 71.63 21.27 4.60
CA SER A 450 71.97 22.66 4.29
C SER A 450 72.97 23.25 5.29
N GLN A 451 72.86 22.90 6.57
CA GLN A 451 73.85 23.29 7.59
C GLN A 451 75.22 22.67 7.30
N GLU A 452 75.30 21.37 6.98
CA GLU A 452 76.60 20.76 6.69
C GLU A 452 77.19 21.18 5.35
N VAL A 453 76.36 21.39 4.33
CA VAL A 453 76.82 22.01 3.07
C VAL A 453 77.36 23.41 3.34
N GLY A 454 76.65 24.23 4.13
CA GLY A 454 77.12 25.56 4.52
C GLY A 454 78.44 25.52 5.31
N ARG A 455 78.56 24.58 6.26
CA ARG A 455 79.78 24.39 7.07
C ARG A 455 80.96 23.94 6.22
N ASN A 456 80.75 22.99 5.30
CA ASN A 456 81.77 22.53 4.36
C ASN A 456 82.18 23.64 3.38
N ASN A 457 81.23 24.46 2.90
CA ASN A 457 81.53 25.56 2.01
C ASN A 457 82.39 26.63 2.71
N TYR A 458 82.06 26.96 3.96
CA TYR A 458 82.86 27.85 4.80
C TYR A 458 84.27 27.30 5.05
N GLN A 459 84.41 26.01 5.34
CA GLN A 459 85.72 25.37 5.45
C GLN A 459 86.51 25.40 4.13
N GLY A 460 85.83 25.19 2.99
CA GLY A 460 86.41 25.31 1.66
C GLY A 460 86.93 26.73 1.37
N GLU A 461 86.18 27.76 1.78
CA GLU A 461 86.56 29.16 1.64
C GLU A 461 87.80 29.51 2.47
N ILE A 462 87.88 29.04 3.73
CA ILE A 462 89.09 29.17 4.56
C ILE A 462 90.30 28.46 3.93
N ILE A 463 90.10 27.26 3.37
CA ILE A 463 91.18 26.52 2.70
C ILE A 463 91.64 27.27 1.44
N ALA A 464 90.71 27.82 0.66
CA ALA A 464 91.02 28.63 -0.51
C ALA A 464 91.81 29.89 -0.13
N GLU A 465 91.40 30.60 0.93
CA GLU A 465 92.09 31.77 1.45
C GLU A 465 93.52 31.43 1.90
N LYS A 466 93.71 30.36 2.69
CA LYS A 466 95.03 29.90 3.12
C LYS A 466 95.91 29.43 1.96
N SER A 467 95.31 28.78 0.95
CA SER A 467 96.00 28.37 -0.27
C SER A 467 96.49 29.60 -1.05
N GLN A 468 95.65 30.63 -1.18
CA GLN A 468 96.00 31.89 -1.83
C GLN A 468 97.11 32.64 -1.08
N GLN A 469 97.08 32.66 0.26
CA GLN A 469 98.20 33.14 1.07
C GLN A 469 99.49 32.35 0.81
N THR A 470 99.41 31.02 0.73
CA THR A 470 100.58 30.17 0.43
C THR A 470 101.14 30.46 -0.95
N VAL A 471 100.29 30.66 -1.96
CA VAL A 471 100.70 31.07 -3.30
C VAL A 471 101.38 32.45 -3.27
N SER A 472 100.89 33.39 -2.45
CA SER A 472 101.54 34.69 -2.25
C SER A 472 102.94 34.53 -1.66
N TYR A 473 103.08 33.73 -0.59
CA TYR A 473 104.39 33.46 0.00
C TYR A 473 105.36 32.81 -0.98
N LEU A 474 104.88 31.88 -1.83
CA LEU A 474 105.71 31.27 -2.87
C LEU A 474 106.15 32.29 -3.93
N ARG A 475 105.28 33.25 -4.32
CA ARG A 475 105.68 34.36 -5.19
C ARG A 475 106.72 35.25 -4.56
N ASP A 476 106.56 35.57 -3.27
CA ASP A 476 107.51 36.40 -2.54
C ASP A 476 108.87 35.70 -2.44
N ILE A 477 108.88 34.40 -2.15
CA ILE A 477 110.10 33.57 -2.18
C ILE A 477 110.71 33.56 -3.59
N GLN A 478 109.91 33.41 -4.65
CA GLN A 478 110.39 33.44 -6.02
C GLN A 478 111.00 34.81 -6.38
N ALA A 479 110.40 35.91 -5.92
CA ALA A 479 110.93 37.26 -6.10
C ALA A 479 112.26 37.45 -5.37
N ILE A 480 112.37 36.96 -4.12
CA ILE A 480 113.62 36.96 -3.35
C ILE A 480 114.69 36.12 -4.06
N LEU A 481 114.35 34.91 -4.53
CA LEU A 481 115.28 34.06 -5.29
C LEU A 481 115.75 34.75 -6.56
N ASN A 482 114.86 35.42 -7.30
CA ASN A 482 115.24 36.20 -8.48
C ASN A 482 116.16 37.38 -8.12
N GLN A 483 115.93 38.06 -6.99
CA GLN A 483 116.84 39.09 -6.49
C GLN A 483 118.21 38.50 -6.13
N ILE A 484 118.27 37.35 -5.46
CA ILE A 484 119.52 36.64 -5.15
C ILE A 484 120.25 36.22 -6.43
N ILE A 485 119.54 35.68 -7.43
CA ILE A 485 120.11 35.33 -8.74
C ILE A 485 120.68 36.58 -9.43
N ASN A 486 119.97 37.70 -9.41
CA ASN A 486 120.45 38.96 -9.98
C ASN A 486 121.69 39.49 -9.23
N LEU A 487 121.70 39.44 -7.91
CA LEU A 487 122.86 39.82 -7.09
C LEU A 487 124.06 38.89 -7.33
N SER A 488 123.83 37.59 -7.47
CA SER A 488 124.85 36.61 -7.82
C SER A 488 125.41 36.83 -9.22
N ASN A 489 124.56 37.16 -10.20
CA ASN A 489 124.98 37.57 -11.54
C ASN A 489 125.76 38.90 -11.53
N GLN A 490 125.36 39.88 -10.71
CA GLN A 490 126.13 41.11 -10.52
C GLN A 490 127.49 40.84 -9.88
N GLN A 491 127.57 40.01 -8.84
CA GLN A 491 128.84 39.59 -8.25
C GLN A 491 129.72 38.84 -9.24
N LYS A 492 129.14 37.92 -10.02
CA LYS A 492 129.87 37.20 -11.08
C LYS A 492 130.41 38.17 -12.13
N ASN A 493 129.61 39.15 -12.57
CA ASN A 493 130.05 40.16 -13.53
C ASN A 493 131.10 41.12 -12.94
N SER A 494 130.99 41.48 -11.65
CA SER A 494 131.99 42.25 -10.91
C SER A 494 133.30 41.49 -10.80
N PHE A 495 133.25 40.20 -10.43
CA PHE A 495 134.42 39.33 -10.31
C PHE A 495 135.09 39.10 -11.68
N LEU A 496 134.31 38.92 -12.75
CA LEU A 496 134.84 38.85 -14.11
C LEU A 496 135.49 40.18 -14.55
N SER A 497 134.90 41.33 -14.18
CA SER A 497 135.49 42.66 -14.42
C SER A 497 136.78 42.89 -13.63
N GLU A 498 136.88 42.36 -12.40
CA GLU A 498 138.08 42.40 -11.56
C GLU A 498 139.18 41.49 -12.11
N MET A 499 138.83 40.27 -12.52
CA MET A 499 139.74 39.38 -13.23
C MET A 499 140.21 39.97 -14.55
N GLU A 500 139.34 40.67 -15.30
CA GLU A 500 139.72 41.35 -16.54
C GLU A 500 140.64 42.56 -16.27
N LYS A 501 140.48 43.24 -15.13
CA LYS A 501 141.44 44.25 -14.64
C LYS A 501 142.77 43.63 -14.22
N GLU A 502 142.78 42.50 -13.52
CA GLU A 502 144.01 41.79 -13.13
C GLU A 502 144.73 41.21 -14.36
N ILE A 503 144.01 40.62 -15.31
CA ILE A 503 144.56 40.15 -16.59
C ILE A 503 145.13 41.33 -17.39
N ASN A 504 144.47 42.49 -17.41
CA ASN A 504 145.00 43.68 -18.07
C ASN A 504 146.23 44.26 -17.32
N GLN A 505 146.27 44.21 -15.99
CA GLN A 505 147.47 44.58 -15.21
C GLN A 505 148.65 43.60 -15.42
N VAL A 506 148.38 42.30 -15.60
CA VAL A 506 149.40 41.28 -15.93
C VAL A 506 149.84 41.40 -17.40
N SER A 507 148.92 41.74 -18.31
CA SER A 507 149.24 42.01 -19.71
C SER A 507 150.09 43.30 -19.87
N ASP A 508 149.85 44.33 -19.05
CA ASP A 508 150.63 45.56 -19.04
C ASP A 508 151.99 45.43 -18.32
N SER A 509 152.21 44.37 -17.53
CA SER A 509 153.49 44.11 -16.83
C SER A 509 154.41 43.11 -17.53
N ILE A 510 154.04 42.53 -18.68
CA ILE A 510 154.95 41.64 -19.46
C ILE A 510 155.19 42.14 -20.91
N LYS A 511 154.50 43.19 -21.38
CA LYS A 511 154.93 43.97 -22.55
C LYS A 511 156.03 44.99 -22.20
N LYS A 512 157.28 44.49 -22.18
CA LYS A 512 158.61 45.15 -22.39
C LYS A 512 159.61 44.91 -21.24
N PRO A 513 160.93 44.84 -21.52
CA PRO A 513 161.60 44.24 -22.68
C PRO A 513 162.84 43.39 -22.29
N PHE A 514 163.20 42.45 -23.17
CA PHE A 514 164.53 42.50 -23.76
C PHE A 514 164.38 43.03 -25.18
#